data_AF-A0A9D6QK98-F1
#
_entry.id   AF-A0A9D6QK98-F1
#
_cell.length_a   1.000
_cell.length_b   1.000
_cell.length_c   1.000
_cell.angle_alpha   90.00
_cell.angle_beta   90.00
_cell.angle_gamma   90.00
#
_symmetry.space_group_name_H-M   'P 1'
#
loop_
_entity.id
_entity.type
_entity.pdbx_description
1 polymer ?
#
loop_
_entity_poly.entity_id
_entity_poly.type
_entity_poly.pdbx_seq_one_letter_code
_entity_poly.pdbx_strand_id
1 'polypeptide(L)'
;MLKYLRMGNKRTKAIWLVVIVATVASFMLGFVAIAAFMHEGPKSSADVGSVNGRVITRVDYQNAIAEQRDAFVRQTGADPDAEEERALEMQAWRNVVTQRLVGQVARGLGLKASDQEVVLSLESAPPPALAAAPAFQTNGKFDPSKYVAALRDPNNNWAAFETQAREQLPLKKFQERIVASLKLSEPELREAFRDRYEKVAITVLQIPPSQQPNVAAPTDADVARAYATYKSRFAAGPRTQLEVLQVPMHFSAEEIRAAREQAQSLADRARRGEDFAQLAKDYSEGPGAAKGGEIPRVFQPHEFGQALETQMAALPKGGISNPVQDGPYFVVLKVLDRLPSPVATTPSLRVAQIAIRVRPSDTSRQQQYQAAKKIRDRAAQVGLGKAAAENGL
;
A
#
# COMPACT_ATOMS: atom_id res chain seq x y z
N MET A 1 16.86 54.59 -20.00
CA MET A 1 16.87 54.38 -18.52
C MET A 1 18.16 53.73 -17.99
N LEU A 2 19.30 53.84 -18.68
CA LEU A 2 20.59 53.20 -18.28
C LEU A 2 21.75 54.20 -18.11
N LYS A 3 21.50 55.51 -18.24
CA LYS A 3 22.53 56.56 -18.09
C LYS A 3 22.71 57.08 -16.65
N TYR A 4 21.88 56.63 -15.70
CA TYR A 4 21.94 57.06 -14.29
C TYR A 4 22.74 56.13 -13.36
N LEU A 5 23.30 55.02 -13.86
CA LEU A 5 24.02 54.02 -13.05
C LEU A 5 25.55 54.18 -13.05
N ARG A 6 26.10 55.27 -13.58
CA ARG A 6 27.55 55.56 -13.61
C ARG A 6 27.91 56.93 -13.02
N MET A 7 27.34 57.29 -11.88
CA MET A 7 27.94 58.29 -10.99
C MET A 7 28.02 57.72 -9.59
N GLY A 8 29.22 57.27 -9.23
CA GLY A 8 29.57 56.79 -7.90
C GLY A 8 29.62 57.97 -6.93
N ASN A 9 28.47 58.29 -6.32
CA ASN A 9 28.43 59.17 -5.16
C ASN A 9 28.21 58.33 -3.90
N LYS A 10 28.86 58.71 -2.80
CA LYS A 10 28.74 58.02 -1.49
C LYS A 10 27.28 57.83 -1.04
N ARG A 11 26.39 58.73 -1.47
CA ARG A 11 24.94 58.65 -1.23
C ARG A 11 24.25 57.49 -1.98
N THR A 12 24.71 57.11 -3.16
CA THR A 12 24.16 55.98 -3.93
C THR A 12 24.45 54.64 -3.24
N LYS A 13 25.64 54.51 -2.62
CA LYS A 13 25.98 53.34 -1.78
C LYS A 13 25.16 53.30 -0.50
N ALA A 14 24.92 54.45 0.15
CA ALA A 14 24.08 54.53 1.33
C ALA A 14 22.61 54.22 1.03
N ILE A 15 22.08 54.69 -0.11
CA ILE A 15 20.71 54.37 -0.58
C ILE A 15 20.59 52.88 -0.88
N TRP A 16 21.56 52.27 -1.55
CA TRP A 16 21.58 50.81 -1.77
C TRP A 16 21.67 50.01 -0.47
N LEU A 17 22.44 50.48 0.51
CA LEU A 17 22.54 49.82 1.82
C LEU A 17 21.23 49.93 2.61
N VAL A 18 20.57 51.09 2.59
CA VAL A 18 19.24 51.28 3.18
C VAL A 18 18.18 50.43 2.48
N VAL A 19 18.23 50.31 1.14
CA VAL A 19 17.32 49.44 0.38
C VAL A 19 17.58 47.97 0.68
N ILE A 20 18.84 47.53 0.79
CA ILE A 20 19.18 46.16 1.17
C ILE A 20 18.72 45.88 2.60
N VAL A 21 18.98 46.78 3.55
CA VAL A 21 18.55 46.61 4.95
C VAL A 21 17.03 46.65 5.07
N ALA A 22 16.34 47.53 4.33
CA ALA A 22 14.88 47.56 4.30
C ALA A 22 14.28 46.32 3.60
N THR A 23 14.94 45.78 2.59
CA THR A 23 14.52 44.53 1.92
C THR A 23 14.75 43.34 2.85
N VAL A 24 15.89 43.27 3.54
CA VAL A 24 16.19 42.23 4.54
C VAL A 24 15.26 42.35 5.76
N ALA A 25 14.91 43.56 6.19
CA ALA A 25 13.95 43.80 7.27
C ALA A 25 12.51 43.46 6.87
N SER A 26 12.08 43.80 5.64
CA SER A 26 10.79 43.34 5.08
C SER A 26 10.74 41.83 4.87
N PHE A 27 11.87 41.20 4.52
CA PHE A 27 11.98 39.74 4.44
C PHE A 27 11.99 39.08 5.82
N MET A 28 12.61 39.67 6.84
CA MET A 28 12.54 39.19 8.23
C MET A 28 11.14 39.33 8.81
N LEU A 29 10.44 40.43 8.54
CA LEU A 29 9.03 40.62 8.91
C LEU A 29 8.10 39.69 8.11
N GLY A 30 8.40 39.42 6.84
CA GLY A 30 7.72 38.40 6.02
C GLY A 30 7.98 36.97 6.52
N PHE A 31 9.17 36.69 7.07
CA PHE A 31 9.52 35.40 7.66
C PHE A 31 8.80 35.18 9.00
N VAL A 32 8.63 36.24 9.80
CA VAL A 32 7.75 36.24 10.99
C VAL A 32 6.29 36.12 10.57
N ALA A 33 5.85 36.73 9.47
CA ALA A 33 4.47 36.60 8.98
C ALA A 33 4.16 35.21 8.42
N ILE A 34 5.10 34.54 7.72
CA ILE A 34 4.94 33.16 7.26
C ILE A 34 5.05 32.18 8.44
N ALA A 35 5.94 32.43 9.40
CA ALA A 35 6.01 31.67 10.64
C ALA A 35 4.76 31.88 11.52
N ALA A 36 4.16 33.08 11.53
CA ALA A 36 2.91 33.41 12.22
C ALA A 36 1.69 32.85 11.50
N PHE A 37 1.67 32.83 10.15
CA PHE A 37 0.66 32.09 9.37
C PHE A 37 0.74 30.57 9.57
N MET A 38 1.92 30.04 9.95
CA MET A 38 2.06 28.65 10.40
C MET A 38 1.78 28.43 11.90
N HIS A 39 1.73 29.49 12.73
CA HIS A 39 1.57 29.38 14.21
C HIS A 39 0.25 29.95 14.77
N GLU A 40 -0.54 30.70 14.01
CA GLU A 40 -1.88 31.16 14.42
C GLU A 40 -2.99 30.37 13.72
N GLY A 41 -3.05 29.07 14.02
CA GLY A 41 -4.32 28.35 13.96
C GLY A 41 -5.21 28.79 15.14
N PRO A 42 -6.53 28.96 14.97
CA PRO A 42 -7.40 29.32 16.07
C PRO A 42 -7.26 28.29 17.19
N LYS A 43 -7.05 28.76 18.43
CA LYS A 43 -7.06 27.95 19.66
C LYS A 43 -8.43 27.29 19.84
N SER A 44 -8.63 26.19 19.15
CA SER A 44 -9.71 25.23 19.35
C SER A 44 -9.09 23.85 19.14
N SER A 45 -8.44 23.35 20.20
CA SER A 45 -8.09 21.93 20.32
C SER A 45 -9.39 21.15 20.53
N ALA A 46 -10.19 21.05 19.47
CA ALA A 46 -11.25 20.05 19.41
C ALA A 46 -10.61 18.78 18.87
N ASP A 47 -10.53 17.77 19.73
CA ASP A 47 -10.04 16.44 19.39
C ASP A 47 -10.95 15.84 18.32
N VAL A 48 -10.36 15.34 17.23
CA VAL A 48 -11.12 14.63 16.19
C VAL A 48 -11.10 13.12 16.41
N GLY A 49 -10.24 12.63 17.30
CA GLY A 49 -10.23 11.25 17.79
C GLY A 49 -8.90 10.89 18.47
N SER A 50 -8.68 9.60 18.74
CA SER A 50 -7.43 9.12 19.32
C SER A 50 -7.03 7.73 18.83
N VAL A 51 -5.73 7.42 18.88
CA VAL A 51 -5.16 6.13 18.51
C VAL A 51 -4.28 5.63 19.65
N ASN A 52 -4.68 4.56 20.32
CA ASN A 52 -4.02 4.00 21.51
C ASN A 52 -3.70 5.07 22.58
N GLY A 53 -4.68 5.92 22.88
CA GLY A 53 -4.55 6.96 23.90
C GLY A 53 -3.80 8.22 23.46
N ARG A 54 -3.32 8.29 22.21
CA ARG A 54 -2.73 9.53 21.64
C ARG A 54 -3.77 10.27 20.79
N VAL A 55 -4.05 11.51 21.18
CA VAL A 55 -5.03 12.37 20.50
C VAL A 55 -4.58 12.72 19.07
N ILE A 56 -5.54 12.74 18.16
CA ILE A 56 -5.44 13.35 16.85
C ILE A 56 -6.16 14.70 16.94
N THR A 57 -5.43 15.77 16.72
CA THR A 57 -5.96 17.13 16.80
C THR A 57 -6.68 17.51 15.52
N ARG A 58 -7.60 18.48 15.59
CA ARG A 58 -8.22 19.06 14.40
C ARG A 58 -7.19 19.59 13.39
N VAL A 59 -6.08 20.16 13.88
CA VAL A 59 -5.00 20.66 13.04
C VAL A 59 -4.33 19.53 12.27
N ASP A 60 -4.04 18.39 12.94
CA ASP A 60 -3.47 17.21 12.27
C ASP A 60 -4.36 16.74 11.11
N TYR A 61 -5.68 16.71 11.34
CA TYR A 61 -6.63 16.22 10.36
C TYR A 61 -6.84 17.20 9.20
N GLN A 62 -6.92 18.50 9.47
CA GLN A 62 -7.02 19.54 8.44
C GLN A 62 -5.78 19.55 7.54
N ASN A 63 -4.59 19.43 8.12
CA ASN A 63 -3.35 19.35 7.35
C ASN A 63 -3.33 18.11 6.46
N ALA A 64 -3.77 16.95 6.97
CA ALA A 64 -3.84 15.73 6.19
C ALA A 64 -4.82 15.83 5.00
N ILE A 65 -5.98 16.49 5.19
CA ILE A 65 -6.93 16.74 4.10
C ILE A 65 -6.31 17.66 3.04
N ALA A 66 -5.69 18.76 3.47
CA ALA A 66 -5.04 19.70 2.54
C ALA A 66 -3.97 19.02 1.69
N GLU A 67 -3.15 18.14 2.30
CA GLU A 67 -2.14 17.36 1.57
C GLU A 67 -2.76 16.41 0.53
N GLN A 68 -3.88 15.74 0.86
CA GLN A 68 -4.57 14.86 -0.09
C GLN A 68 -5.18 15.67 -1.25
N ARG A 69 -5.77 16.83 -0.95
CA ARG A 69 -6.35 17.73 -1.94
C ARG A 69 -5.30 18.27 -2.90
N ASP A 70 -4.16 18.73 -2.38
CA ASP A 70 -3.05 19.20 -3.19
C ASP A 70 -2.49 18.09 -4.09
N ALA A 71 -2.41 16.85 -3.57
CA ALA A 71 -1.99 15.71 -4.36
C ALA A 71 -2.98 15.40 -5.48
N PHE A 72 -4.29 15.45 -5.20
CA PHE A 72 -5.35 15.28 -6.19
C PHE A 72 -5.24 16.33 -7.30
N VAL A 73 -5.19 17.61 -6.96
CA VAL A 73 -5.10 18.72 -7.94
C VAL A 73 -3.84 18.59 -8.79
N ARG A 74 -2.70 18.21 -8.21
CA ARG A 74 -1.46 17.98 -8.98
C ARG A 74 -1.58 16.82 -9.97
N GLN A 75 -2.39 15.82 -9.66
CA GLN A 75 -2.55 14.63 -10.49
C GLN A 75 -3.63 14.78 -11.57
N THR A 76 -4.75 15.44 -11.24
CA THR A 76 -5.93 15.58 -12.11
C THR A 76 -5.97 16.91 -12.84
N GLY A 77 -5.31 17.95 -12.30
CA GLY A 77 -5.38 19.32 -12.78
C GLY A 77 -6.69 20.04 -12.45
N ALA A 78 -7.56 19.44 -11.64
CA ALA A 78 -8.86 19.99 -11.27
C ALA A 78 -9.11 19.88 -9.76
N ASP A 79 -9.99 20.74 -9.24
CA ASP A 79 -10.48 20.64 -7.87
C ASP A 79 -11.43 19.43 -7.74
N PRO A 80 -11.40 18.72 -6.60
CA PRO A 80 -12.26 17.56 -6.35
C PRO A 80 -13.74 17.96 -6.26
N ASP A 81 -14.62 17.09 -6.77
CA ASP A 81 -16.06 17.19 -6.55
C ASP A 81 -16.49 16.71 -5.14
N ALA A 82 -17.79 16.73 -4.84
CA ALA A 82 -18.29 16.40 -3.51
C ALA A 82 -18.14 14.92 -3.11
N GLU A 83 -18.12 13.99 -4.07
CA GLU A 83 -17.88 12.57 -3.81
C GLU A 83 -16.38 12.33 -3.60
N GLU A 84 -15.56 12.96 -4.44
CA GLU A 84 -14.10 12.93 -4.35
C GLU A 84 -13.61 13.55 -3.03
N GLU A 85 -14.18 14.68 -2.61
CA GLU A 85 -13.84 15.35 -1.34
C GLU A 85 -14.06 14.41 -0.14
N ARG A 86 -15.19 13.68 -0.11
CA ARG A 86 -15.46 12.68 0.94
C ARG A 86 -14.46 11.53 0.90
N ALA A 87 -14.03 11.12 -0.30
CA ALA A 87 -13.00 10.10 -0.45
C ALA A 87 -11.66 10.59 0.10
N LEU A 88 -11.28 11.84 -0.19
CA LEU A 88 -10.07 12.48 0.30
C LEU A 88 -10.08 12.63 1.83
N GLU A 89 -11.22 13.01 2.43
CA GLU A 89 -11.38 13.05 3.89
C GLU A 89 -11.16 11.68 4.54
N MET A 90 -11.78 10.62 3.99
CA MET A 90 -11.59 9.25 4.48
C MET A 90 -10.14 8.78 4.33
N GLN A 91 -9.49 9.14 3.23
CA GLN A 91 -8.09 8.84 2.97
C GLN A 91 -7.16 9.59 3.94
N ALA A 92 -7.42 10.88 4.17
CA ALA A 92 -6.69 11.71 5.13
C ALA A 92 -6.77 11.12 6.54
N TRP A 93 -7.97 10.72 6.99
CA TRP A 93 -8.16 10.07 8.28
C TRP A 93 -7.33 8.78 8.39
N ARG A 94 -7.44 7.90 7.38
CA ARG A 94 -6.69 6.64 7.34
C ARG A 94 -5.18 6.88 7.38
N ASN A 95 -4.70 7.89 6.67
CA ASN A 95 -3.29 8.26 6.64
C ASN A 95 -2.81 8.72 8.02
N VAL A 96 -3.55 9.60 8.69
CA VAL A 96 -3.20 10.07 10.05
C VAL A 96 -3.18 8.90 11.03
N VAL A 97 -4.22 8.07 11.04
CA VAL A 97 -4.28 6.89 11.93
C VAL A 97 -3.10 5.95 11.67
N THR A 98 -2.81 5.67 10.40
CA THR A 98 -1.68 4.79 10.01
C THR A 98 -0.35 5.37 10.47
N GLN A 99 -0.09 6.66 10.22
CA GLN A 99 1.14 7.32 10.67
C GLN A 99 1.30 7.27 12.20
N ARG A 100 0.20 7.48 12.96
CA ARG A 100 0.23 7.37 14.43
C ARG A 100 0.57 5.95 14.89
N LEU A 101 -0.05 4.92 14.30
CA LEU A 101 0.23 3.51 14.61
C LEU A 101 1.65 3.12 14.27
N VAL A 102 2.12 3.41 13.05
CA VAL A 102 3.48 3.05 12.63
C VAL A 102 4.52 3.80 13.47
N GLY A 103 4.28 5.07 13.79
CA GLY A 103 5.15 5.82 14.70
C GLY A 103 5.17 5.24 16.13
N GLN A 104 4.09 4.62 16.61
CA GLN A 104 4.09 3.89 17.88
C GLN A 104 4.93 2.61 17.78
N VAL A 105 4.76 1.83 16.72
CA VAL A 105 5.55 0.61 16.49
C VAL A 105 7.04 0.93 16.37
N ALA A 106 7.40 1.92 15.56
CA ALA A 106 8.79 2.36 15.38
C ALA A 106 9.44 2.72 16.73
N ARG A 107 8.75 3.50 17.56
CA ARG A 107 9.23 3.85 18.91
C ARG A 107 9.32 2.65 19.85
N GLY A 108 8.36 1.73 19.79
CA GLY A 108 8.38 0.48 20.55
C GLY A 108 9.57 -0.41 20.19
N LEU A 109 10.04 -0.34 18.95
CA LEU A 109 11.25 -1.01 18.45
C LEU A 109 12.55 -0.23 18.77
N GLY A 110 12.47 0.85 19.55
CA GLY A 110 13.61 1.70 19.89
C GLY A 110 14.11 2.60 18.76
N LEU A 111 13.37 2.70 17.64
CA LEU A 111 13.75 3.58 16.53
C LEU A 111 13.44 5.04 16.93
N LYS A 112 14.50 5.84 17.04
CA LYS A 112 14.44 7.28 17.36
C LYS A 112 15.31 8.06 16.38
N ALA A 113 15.04 9.36 16.27
CA ALA A 113 15.90 10.30 15.55
C ALA A 113 16.93 10.88 16.53
N SER A 114 18.21 10.68 16.27
CA SER A 114 19.28 11.43 16.94
C SER A 114 19.42 12.83 16.35
N ASP A 115 20.02 13.75 17.09
CA ASP A 115 20.20 15.14 16.65
C ASP A 115 21.03 15.22 15.36
N GLN A 116 22.06 14.39 15.24
CA GLN A 116 22.88 14.30 14.02
C GLN A 116 22.07 13.81 12.81
N GLU A 117 21.16 12.85 13.01
CA GLU A 117 20.31 12.35 11.93
C GLU A 117 19.28 13.38 11.48
N VAL A 118 18.79 14.21 12.41
CA VAL A 118 17.91 15.34 12.10
C VAL A 118 18.64 16.34 11.22
N VAL A 119 19.85 16.76 11.63
CA VAL A 119 20.69 17.68 10.84
C VAL A 119 21.01 17.08 9.47
N LEU A 120 21.46 15.83 9.44
CA LEU A 120 21.79 15.12 8.20
C LEU A 120 20.57 14.99 7.28
N SER A 121 19.38 14.76 7.84
CA SER A 121 18.14 14.69 7.07
C SER A 121 17.81 16.03 6.42
N LEU A 122 17.98 17.14 7.13
CA LEU A 122 17.74 18.48 6.60
C LEU A 122 18.77 18.85 5.53
N GLU A 123 20.05 18.52 5.72
CA GLU A 123 21.10 18.76 4.73
C GLU A 123 20.92 17.91 3.45
N SER A 124 20.60 16.62 3.60
CA SER A 124 20.49 15.67 2.48
C SER A 124 19.18 15.77 1.71
N ALA A 125 18.09 16.17 2.37
CA ALA A 125 16.77 16.32 1.77
C ALA A 125 16.12 17.63 2.25
N PRO A 126 16.49 18.78 1.65
CA PRO A 126 15.90 20.06 1.99
C PRO A 126 14.38 20.02 1.84
N PRO A 127 13.60 20.49 2.83
CA PRO A 127 12.15 20.59 2.72
C PRO A 127 11.73 21.34 1.44
N PRO A 128 10.73 20.85 0.67
CA PRO A 128 10.35 21.44 -0.62
C PRO A 128 10.02 22.93 -0.55
N ALA A 129 9.37 23.36 0.53
CA ALA A 129 9.06 24.77 0.78
C ALA A 129 10.32 25.65 0.85
N LEU A 130 11.42 25.11 1.39
CA LEU A 130 12.71 25.81 1.47
C LEU A 130 13.47 25.69 0.16
N ALA A 131 13.45 24.54 -0.51
CA ALA A 131 14.06 24.38 -1.82
C ALA A 131 13.49 25.36 -2.87
N ALA A 132 12.20 25.67 -2.76
CA ALA A 132 11.51 26.64 -3.62
C ALA A 132 11.66 28.10 -3.16
N ALA A 133 12.22 28.36 -1.98
CA ALA A 133 12.31 29.72 -1.45
C ALA A 133 13.38 30.54 -2.21
N PRO A 134 13.09 31.78 -2.64
CA PRO A 134 14.03 32.61 -3.38
C PRO A 134 15.36 32.84 -2.66
N ALA A 135 15.35 32.85 -1.33
CA ALA A 135 16.55 33.01 -0.49
C ALA A 135 17.59 31.89 -0.70
N PHE A 136 17.13 30.69 -1.05
CA PHE A 136 17.98 29.52 -1.29
C PHE A 136 18.17 29.24 -2.78
N GLN A 137 17.92 30.22 -3.64
CA GLN A 137 18.13 30.09 -5.08
C GLN A 137 19.25 31.01 -5.59
N THR A 138 19.89 30.56 -6.66
CA THR A 138 20.81 31.34 -7.49
C THR A 138 20.41 31.11 -8.94
N ASN A 139 20.07 32.19 -9.66
CA ASN A 139 19.54 32.13 -11.03
C ASN A 139 18.32 31.20 -11.19
N GLY A 140 17.40 31.23 -10.21
CA GLY A 140 16.17 30.43 -10.21
C GLY A 140 16.39 28.94 -9.97
N LYS A 141 17.60 28.51 -9.60
CA LYS A 141 17.91 27.12 -9.23
C LYS A 141 18.32 27.07 -7.76
N PHE A 142 17.99 25.98 -7.09
CA PHE A 142 18.40 25.76 -5.71
C PHE A 142 19.93 25.85 -5.55
N ASP A 143 20.39 26.59 -4.55
CA ASP A 143 21.79 26.80 -4.22
C ASP A 143 22.09 26.12 -2.87
N PRO A 144 22.70 24.91 -2.90
CA PRO A 144 23.01 24.17 -1.69
C PRO A 144 23.93 24.91 -0.73
N SER A 145 24.80 25.80 -1.23
CA SER A 145 25.77 26.50 -0.40
C SER A 145 25.09 27.52 0.50
N LYS A 146 24.11 28.27 -0.04
CA LYS A 146 23.29 29.22 0.74
C LYS A 146 22.47 28.50 1.80
N TYR A 147 21.90 27.35 1.45
CA TYR A 147 21.08 26.56 2.36
C TYR A 147 21.90 25.98 3.53
N VAL A 148 23.04 25.35 3.24
CA VAL A 148 23.93 24.80 4.28
C VAL A 148 24.51 25.91 5.16
N ALA A 149 24.83 27.07 4.59
CA ALA A 149 25.26 28.23 5.39
C ALA A 149 24.17 28.68 6.37
N ALA A 150 22.90 28.72 5.93
CA ALA A 150 21.76 29.08 6.78
C ALA A 150 21.46 28.02 7.85
N LEU A 151 21.61 26.73 7.53
CA LEU A 151 21.45 25.63 8.52
C LEU A 151 22.46 25.72 9.66
N ARG A 152 23.66 26.27 9.38
CA ARG A 152 24.74 26.43 10.36
C ARG A 152 24.69 27.74 11.14
N ASP A 153 23.83 28.67 10.73
CA ASP A 153 23.67 29.96 11.41
C ASP A 153 22.74 29.80 12.62
N PRO A 154 23.24 30.00 13.86
CA PRO A 154 22.44 29.85 15.08
C PRO A 154 21.33 30.90 15.23
N ASN A 155 21.34 31.96 14.41
CA ASN A 155 20.28 32.97 14.42
C ASN A 155 19.02 32.53 13.66
N ASN A 156 19.11 31.45 12.87
CA ASN A 156 17.97 30.90 12.14
C ASN A 156 17.18 29.93 13.02
N ASN A 157 15.86 30.07 13.01
CA ASN A 157 14.97 29.16 13.74
C ASN A 157 14.55 27.98 12.86
N TRP A 158 15.09 26.81 13.17
CA TRP A 158 14.80 25.54 12.49
C TRP A 158 13.83 24.63 13.25
N ALA A 159 13.31 25.05 14.41
CA ALA A 159 12.61 24.18 15.37
C ALA A 159 11.41 23.42 14.76
N ALA A 160 10.65 24.07 13.88
CA ALA A 160 9.52 23.43 13.20
C ALA A 160 9.98 22.28 12.28
N PHE A 161 11.03 22.52 11.49
CA PHE A 161 11.60 21.54 10.57
C PHE A 161 12.33 20.42 11.32
N GLU A 162 13.02 20.75 12.42
CA GLU A 162 13.62 19.76 13.31
C GLU A 162 12.56 18.84 13.94
N THR A 163 11.46 19.42 14.42
CA THR A 163 10.34 18.64 14.99
C THR A 163 9.74 17.71 13.94
N GLN A 164 9.49 18.23 12.74
CA GLN A 164 9.01 17.43 11.62
C GLN A 164 9.97 16.27 11.27
N ALA A 165 11.27 16.55 11.16
CA ALA A 165 12.27 15.53 10.89
C ALA A 165 12.33 14.47 12.00
N ARG A 166 12.21 14.87 13.27
CA ARG A 166 12.18 13.95 14.42
C ARG A 166 10.97 13.02 14.42
N GLU A 167 9.84 13.46 13.86
CA GLU A 167 8.65 12.63 13.71
C GLU A 167 8.74 11.67 12.51
N GLN A 168 9.33 12.12 11.41
CA GLN A 168 9.42 11.33 10.17
C GLN A 168 10.56 10.31 10.16
N LEU A 169 11.70 10.62 10.77
CA LEU A 169 12.89 9.76 10.73
C LEU A 169 12.66 8.35 11.33
N PRO A 170 11.96 8.18 12.48
CA PRO A 170 11.64 6.85 12.98
C PRO A 170 10.77 6.03 12.02
N LEU A 171 9.83 6.68 11.33
CA LEU A 171 8.96 6.05 10.33
C LEU A 171 9.78 5.61 9.11
N LYS A 172 10.66 6.49 8.61
CA LYS A 172 11.57 6.19 7.49
C LYS A 172 12.48 5.01 7.82
N LYS A 173 13.13 5.04 8.99
CA LYS A 173 13.96 3.92 9.49
C LYS A 173 13.19 2.61 9.60
N PHE A 174 11.93 2.68 10.04
CA PHE A 174 11.08 1.49 10.13
C PHE A 174 10.77 0.91 8.74
N GLN A 175 10.40 1.76 7.77
CA GLN A 175 10.18 1.35 6.38
C GLN A 175 11.46 0.80 5.73
N GLU A 176 12.60 1.48 5.91
CA GLU A 176 13.91 1.00 5.45
C GLU A 176 14.26 -0.34 6.07
N ARG A 177 13.95 -0.56 7.36
CA ARG A 177 14.18 -1.85 8.01
C ARG A 177 13.24 -2.94 7.50
N ILE A 178 11.99 -2.61 7.17
CA ILE A 178 11.08 -3.55 6.48
C ILE A 178 11.64 -3.90 5.11
N VAL A 179 12.00 -2.91 4.30
CA VAL A 179 12.54 -3.14 2.94
C VAL A 179 13.88 -3.88 2.99
N ALA A 180 14.77 -3.53 3.93
CA ALA A 180 16.03 -4.23 4.13
C ALA A 180 15.84 -5.65 4.69
N SER A 181 14.70 -5.93 5.34
CA SER A 181 14.32 -7.29 5.73
C SER A 181 13.77 -8.10 4.56
N LEU A 182 13.37 -7.46 3.46
CA LEU A 182 13.02 -8.12 2.22
C LEU A 182 14.32 -8.52 1.50
N LYS A 183 14.73 -9.78 1.66
CA LYS A 183 15.76 -10.38 0.81
C LYS A 183 15.14 -10.74 -0.54
N LEU A 184 14.99 -9.77 -1.43
CA LEU A 184 14.67 -10.04 -2.82
C LEU A 184 15.97 -10.37 -3.57
N SER A 185 16.02 -11.55 -4.15
CA SER A 185 17.17 -11.97 -4.92
C SER A 185 17.15 -11.32 -6.31
N GLU A 186 18.31 -10.93 -6.83
CA GLU A 186 18.44 -10.41 -8.21
C GLU A 186 17.77 -11.32 -9.27
N PRO A 187 17.77 -12.67 -9.14
CA PRO A 187 16.98 -13.56 -9.97
C PRO A 187 15.46 -13.29 -9.95
N GLU A 188 14.84 -13.14 -8.77
CA GLU A 188 13.39 -12.90 -8.65
C GLU A 188 13.00 -11.54 -9.25
N LEU A 189 13.87 -10.53 -9.08
CA LEU A 189 13.64 -9.22 -9.67
C LEU A 189 13.73 -9.25 -11.20
N ARG A 190 14.70 -10.02 -11.73
CA ARG A 190 14.93 -10.19 -13.16
C ARG A 190 13.84 -11.05 -13.81
N GLU A 191 13.30 -12.03 -13.09
CA GLU A 191 12.17 -12.86 -13.49
C GLU A 191 10.87 -12.06 -13.53
N ALA A 192 10.53 -11.33 -12.45
CA ALA A 192 9.36 -10.46 -12.43
C ALA A 192 9.43 -9.32 -13.47
N PHE A 193 10.63 -8.80 -13.76
CA PHE A 193 10.83 -7.81 -14.82
C PHE A 193 10.63 -8.44 -16.21
N ARG A 194 11.15 -9.65 -16.44
CA ARG A 194 10.94 -10.39 -17.68
C ARG A 194 9.47 -10.73 -17.90
N ASP A 195 8.79 -11.29 -16.90
CA ASP A 195 7.36 -11.64 -16.97
C ASP A 195 6.48 -10.43 -17.31
N ARG A 196 6.87 -9.25 -16.80
CA ARG A 196 6.07 -8.03 -16.94
C ARG A 196 6.36 -7.22 -18.19
N TYR A 197 7.60 -7.27 -18.70
CA TYR A 197 8.06 -6.34 -19.74
C TYR A 197 8.75 -7.02 -20.94
N GLU A 198 9.07 -8.31 -20.86
CA GLU A 198 9.64 -9.06 -21.99
C GLU A 198 8.52 -9.51 -22.93
N LYS A 199 8.28 -8.72 -23.99
CA LYS A 199 7.44 -9.14 -25.11
C LYS A 199 8.33 -9.61 -26.25
N VAL A 200 8.10 -10.84 -26.70
CA VAL A 200 8.80 -11.41 -27.85
C VAL A 200 7.83 -11.55 -29.02
N ALA A 201 8.18 -11.00 -30.17
CA ALA A 201 7.55 -11.33 -31.45
C ALA A 201 8.40 -12.41 -32.13
N ILE A 202 7.83 -13.58 -32.38
CA ILE A 202 8.54 -14.73 -32.95
C ILE A 202 7.84 -15.16 -34.23
N THR A 203 8.62 -15.31 -35.29
CA THR A 203 8.24 -16.11 -36.47
C THR A 203 9.05 -17.39 -36.43
N VAL A 204 8.37 -18.53 -36.31
CA VAL A 204 9.00 -19.85 -36.15
C VAL A 204 8.97 -20.60 -37.48
N LEU A 205 10.14 -21.13 -37.89
CA LEU A 205 10.23 -22.19 -38.90
C LEU A 205 10.62 -23.49 -38.19
N GLN A 206 9.69 -24.43 -38.05
CA GLN A 206 9.95 -25.75 -37.47
C GLN A 206 10.52 -26.69 -38.54
N ILE A 207 11.73 -27.21 -38.29
CA ILE A 207 12.27 -28.36 -39.03
C ILE A 207 12.28 -29.56 -38.06
N PRO A 208 11.33 -30.50 -38.19
CA PRO A 208 11.26 -31.64 -37.28
C PRO A 208 12.43 -32.61 -37.49
N PRO A 209 12.91 -33.31 -36.45
CA PRO A 209 14.03 -34.25 -36.51
C PRO A 209 13.82 -35.41 -37.49
N SER A 210 12.58 -35.68 -37.88
CA SER A 210 12.23 -36.65 -38.92
C SER A 210 12.83 -36.34 -40.29
N GLN A 211 13.36 -35.13 -40.50
CA GLN A 211 14.06 -34.74 -41.73
C GLN A 211 15.59 -34.94 -41.70
N GLN A 212 16.17 -35.44 -40.59
CA GLN A 212 17.60 -35.77 -40.50
C GLN A 212 17.80 -37.24 -40.11
N PRO A 213 18.02 -38.14 -41.09
CA PRO A 213 18.01 -39.58 -40.86
C PRO A 213 19.25 -40.15 -40.14
N ASN A 214 20.21 -39.33 -39.72
CA ASN A 214 21.46 -39.84 -39.12
C ASN A 214 22.11 -38.84 -38.15
N VAL A 215 21.49 -38.61 -37.00
CA VAL A 215 22.16 -37.99 -35.85
C VAL A 215 22.52 -39.09 -34.87
N ALA A 216 23.82 -39.37 -34.71
CA ALA A 216 24.30 -40.34 -33.74
C ALA A 216 23.94 -39.90 -32.31
N ALA A 217 23.50 -40.84 -31.48
CA ALA A 217 23.26 -40.56 -30.07
C ALA A 217 24.56 -40.08 -29.39
N PRO A 218 24.48 -39.10 -28.46
CA PRO A 218 25.67 -38.60 -27.77
C PRO A 218 26.36 -39.72 -26.98
N THR A 219 27.68 -39.71 -26.99
CA THR A 219 28.48 -40.69 -26.22
C THR A 219 28.64 -40.25 -24.77
N ASP A 220 28.98 -41.19 -23.89
CA ASP A 220 29.27 -40.89 -22.48
C ASP A 220 30.39 -39.84 -22.32
N ALA A 221 31.34 -39.81 -23.26
CA ALA A 221 32.40 -38.82 -23.30
C ALA A 221 31.87 -37.41 -23.63
N ASP A 222 30.88 -37.31 -24.51
CA ASP A 222 30.20 -36.05 -24.85
C ASP A 222 29.42 -35.52 -23.65
N VAL A 223 28.73 -36.41 -22.93
CA VAL A 223 27.99 -36.09 -21.70
C VAL A 223 28.94 -35.64 -20.59
N ALA A 224 30.04 -36.36 -20.34
CA ALA A 224 31.02 -36.01 -19.33
C ALA A 224 31.70 -34.65 -19.61
N ARG A 225 32.03 -34.39 -20.88
CA ARG A 225 32.59 -33.10 -21.33
C ARG A 225 31.60 -31.96 -21.17
N ALA A 226 30.34 -32.16 -21.55
CA ALA A 226 29.28 -31.17 -21.34
C ALA A 226 29.07 -30.87 -19.85
N TYR A 227 29.02 -31.90 -18.99
CA TYR A 227 28.90 -31.73 -17.54
C TYR A 227 30.09 -30.96 -16.95
N ALA A 228 31.32 -31.31 -17.35
CA ALA A 228 32.53 -30.61 -16.90
C ALA A 228 32.58 -29.14 -17.35
N THR A 229 32.15 -28.87 -18.59
CA THR A 229 32.15 -27.52 -19.20
C THR A 229 31.12 -26.59 -18.56
N TYR A 230 29.98 -27.14 -18.15
CA TYR A 230 28.88 -26.38 -17.55
C TYR A 230 28.71 -26.65 -16.05
N LYS A 231 29.76 -27.08 -15.35
CA LYS A 231 29.75 -27.41 -13.91
C LYS A 231 29.06 -26.33 -13.04
N SER A 232 29.25 -25.05 -13.37
CA SER A 232 28.62 -23.91 -12.69
C SER A 232 27.10 -23.82 -12.89
N ARG A 233 26.55 -24.34 -13.99
CA ARG A 233 25.10 -24.43 -14.23
C ARG A 233 24.43 -25.51 -13.37
N PHE A 234 25.22 -26.44 -12.85
CA PHE A 234 24.78 -27.50 -11.94
C PHE A 234 25.11 -27.19 -10.46
N ALA A 235 25.83 -26.10 -10.20
CA ALA A 235 26.11 -25.64 -8.84
C ALA A 235 24.96 -24.76 -8.33
N ALA A 236 24.24 -25.20 -7.31
CA ALA A 236 23.32 -24.34 -6.58
C ALA A 236 24.12 -23.44 -5.62
N GLY A 237 23.97 -22.11 -5.72
CA GLY A 237 24.43 -21.17 -4.68
C GLY A 237 23.78 -21.46 -3.32
N PRO A 238 24.20 -20.78 -2.22
CA PRO A 238 23.68 -21.05 -0.89
C PRO A 238 22.15 -20.88 -0.84
N ARG A 239 21.45 -22.01 -0.80
CA ARG A 239 20.01 -22.08 -0.55
C ARG A 239 19.79 -21.84 0.94
N THR A 240 19.03 -20.81 1.28
CA THR A 240 18.50 -20.72 2.65
C THR A 240 17.28 -21.62 2.69
N GLN A 241 17.42 -22.75 3.38
CA GLN A 241 16.31 -23.65 3.65
C GLN A 241 15.45 -22.99 4.73
N LEU A 242 14.27 -22.53 4.35
CA LEU A 242 13.28 -22.02 5.28
C LEU A 242 12.23 -23.10 5.51
N GLU A 243 12.00 -23.44 6.77
CA GLU A 243 10.84 -24.22 7.16
C GLU A 243 9.73 -23.21 7.53
N VAL A 244 8.58 -23.31 6.87
CA VAL A 244 7.40 -22.47 7.14
C VAL A 244 6.27 -23.38 7.59
N LEU A 245 5.68 -23.07 8.74
CA LEU A 245 4.54 -23.79 9.30
C LEU A 245 3.31 -22.88 9.27
N GLN A 246 2.25 -23.34 8.62
CA GLN A 246 0.95 -22.67 8.60
C GLN A 246 -0.03 -23.47 9.46
N VAL A 247 -0.64 -22.81 10.45
CA VAL A 247 -1.71 -23.40 11.26
C VAL A 247 -3.04 -23.04 10.61
N PRO A 248 -3.88 -24.03 10.23
CA PRO A 248 -5.18 -23.76 9.64
C PRO A 248 -6.11 -23.06 10.64
N MET A 249 -6.97 -22.17 10.12
CA MET A 249 -7.99 -21.51 10.92
C MET A 249 -9.20 -22.43 11.09
N HIS A 250 -9.59 -22.71 12.33
CA HIS A 250 -10.72 -23.57 12.67
C HIS A 250 -11.90 -22.76 13.20
N PHE A 251 -13.06 -22.90 12.57
CA PHE A 251 -14.30 -22.27 13.02
C PHE A 251 -15.15 -23.26 13.81
N SER A 252 -15.81 -22.79 14.87
CA SER A 252 -16.73 -23.63 15.64
C SER A 252 -18.02 -23.89 14.85
N ALA A 253 -18.72 -24.98 15.19
CA ALA A 253 -20.01 -25.30 14.57
C ALA A 253 -21.04 -24.17 14.76
N GLU A 254 -20.99 -23.48 15.89
CA GLU A 254 -21.84 -22.35 16.23
C GLU A 254 -21.56 -21.14 15.32
N GLU A 255 -20.28 -20.82 15.08
CA GLU A 255 -19.87 -19.73 14.19
C GLU A 255 -20.31 -20.00 12.74
N ILE A 256 -20.15 -21.24 12.28
CA ILE A 256 -20.58 -21.67 10.95
C ILE A 256 -22.11 -21.60 10.84
N ARG A 257 -22.85 -22.07 11.86
CA ARG A 257 -24.31 -22.05 11.89
C ARG A 257 -24.85 -20.63 11.81
N ALA A 258 -24.35 -19.72 12.66
CA ALA A 258 -24.79 -18.33 12.68
C ALA A 258 -24.58 -17.63 11.33
N ALA A 259 -23.40 -17.82 10.71
CA ALA A 259 -23.12 -17.26 9.39
C ALA A 259 -24.05 -17.83 8.30
N ARG A 260 -24.34 -19.14 8.35
CA ARG A 260 -25.28 -19.79 7.43
C ARG A 260 -26.69 -19.23 7.58
N GLU A 261 -27.19 -19.11 8.81
CA GLU A 261 -28.53 -18.59 9.10
C GLU A 261 -28.68 -17.14 8.62
N GLN A 262 -27.66 -16.31 8.84
CA GLN A 262 -27.64 -14.94 8.34
C GLN A 262 -27.66 -14.90 6.80
N ALA A 263 -26.81 -15.69 6.14
CA ALA A 263 -26.79 -15.75 4.68
C ALA A 263 -28.12 -16.25 4.10
N GLN A 264 -28.74 -17.24 4.75
CA GLN A 264 -30.06 -17.76 4.37
C GLN A 264 -31.14 -16.68 4.49
N SER A 265 -31.16 -15.97 5.63
CA SER A 265 -32.10 -14.87 5.84
C SER A 265 -31.98 -13.78 4.77
N LEU A 266 -30.76 -13.44 4.34
CA LEU A 266 -30.51 -12.43 3.31
C LEU A 266 -30.94 -12.91 1.91
N ALA A 267 -30.68 -14.18 1.59
CA ALA A 267 -31.16 -14.77 0.34
C ALA A 267 -32.69 -14.73 0.25
N ASP A 268 -33.38 -15.08 1.34
CA ASP A 268 -34.84 -15.10 1.38
C ASP A 268 -35.46 -13.70 1.33
N ARG A 269 -34.83 -12.72 1.98
CA ARG A 269 -35.19 -11.29 1.86
C ARG A 269 -35.09 -10.80 0.42
N ALA A 270 -33.97 -11.08 -0.24
CA ALA A 270 -33.75 -10.70 -1.62
C ALA A 270 -34.78 -11.37 -2.57
N ARG A 271 -35.14 -12.64 -2.34
CA ARG A 271 -36.18 -13.33 -3.13
C ARG A 271 -37.57 -12.76 -2.94
N ARG A 272 -37.87 -12.19 -1.78
CA ARG A 272 -39.12 -11.45 -1.51
C ARG A 272 -39.16 -10.06 -2.16
N GLY A 273 -38.11 -9.66 -2.88
CA GLY A 273 -38.06 -8.42 -3.65
C GLY A 273 -37.31 -7.28 -2.95
N GLU A 274 -36.67 -7.52 -1.81
CA GLU A 274 -35.77 -6.53 -1.22
C GLU A 274 -34.55 -6.29 -2.13
N ASP A 275 -34.08 -5.06 -2.20
CA ASP A 275 -33.00 -4.68 -3.12
C ASP A 275 -31.68 -5.38 -2.75
N PHE A 276 -31.23 -6.26 -3.64
CA PHE A 276 -30.00 -7.05 -3.44
C PHE A 276 -28.77 -6.15 -3.31
N ALA A 277 -28.72 -5.03 -4.03
CA ALA A 277 -27.59 -4.13 -3.96
C ALA A 277 -27.50 -3.44 -2.60
N GLN A 278 -28.62 -3.02 -2.02
CA GLN A 278 -28.67 -2.48 -0.67
C GLN A 278 -28.28 -3.53 0.38
N LEU A 279 -28.84 -4.74 0.30
CA LEU A 279 -28.44 -5.85 1.17
C LEU A 279 -26.94 -6.16 1.08
N ALA A 280 -26.36 -6.09 -0.11
CA ALA A 280 -24.93 -6.29 -0.29
C ALA A 280 -24.10 -5.14 0.30
N LYS A 281 -24.53 -3.88 0.19
CA LYS A 281 -23.84 -2.75 0.82
C LYS A 281 -23.85 -2.84 2.35
N ASP A 282 -24.97 -3.27 2.91
CA ASP A 282 -25.17 -3.27 4.36
C ASP A 282 -24.55 -4.49 5.06
N TYR A 283 -24.53 -5.65 4.39
CA TYR A 283 -24.18 -6.93 5.04
C TYR A 283 -23.05 -7.71 4.38
N SER A 284 -22.69 -7.44 3.12
CA SER A 284 -21.64 -8.20 2.44
C SER A 284 -20.26 -7.78 2.91
N GLU A 285 -19.39 -8.77 3.16
CA GLU A 285 -17.96 -8.57 3.42
C GLU A 285 -17.09 -8.91 2.20
N GLY A 286 -17.72 -9.16 1.04
CA GLY A 286 -17.04 -9.51 -0.20
C GLY A 286 -16.54 -8.30 -1.02
N PRO A 287 -15.67 -8.51 -2.02
CA PRO A 287 -15.04 -7.45 -2.81
C PRO A 287 -16.02 -6.52 -3.56
N GLY A 288 -17.26 -6.94 -3.80
CA GLY A 288 -18.30 -6.14 -4.46
C GLY A 288 -19.17 -5.31 -3.50
N ALA A 289 -19.03 -5.47 -2.18
CA ALA A 289 -19.98 -4.93 -1.18
C ALA A 289 -20.30 -3.44 -1.38
N ALA A 290 -19.28 -2.60 -1.48
CA ALA A 290 -19.43 -1.15 -1.67
C ALA A 290 -20.20 -0.78 -2.96
N LYS A 291 -20.15 -1.64 -3.99
CA LYS A 291 -20.84 -1.46 -5.28
C LYS A 291 -22.10 -2.32 -5.38
N GLY A 292 -22.78 -2.59 -4.27
CA GLY A 292 -24.02 -3.37 -4.27
C GLY A 292 -23.82 -4.86 -4.57
N GLY A 293 -22.65 -5.38 -4.22
CA GLY A 293 -22.28 -6.77 -4.48
C GLY A 293 -21.85 -7.05 -5.91
N GLU A 294 -21.99 -6.09 -6.83
CA GLU A 294 -21.60 -6.28 -8.23
C GLU A 294 -20.09 -6.48 -8.34
N ILE A 295 -19.70 -7.51 -9.09
CA ILE A 295 -18.29 -7.73 -9.43
C ILE A 295 -18.08 -7.27 -10.87
N PRO A 296 -17.20 -6.29 -11.14
CA PRO A 296 -17.07 -5.64 -12.44
C PRO A 296 -16.28 -6.50 -13.44
N ARG A 297 -16.71 -7.75 -13.64
CA ARG A 297 -16.23 -8.66 -14.68
C ARG A 297 -17.31 -9.68 -15.03
N VAL A 298 -17.09 -10.35 -16.16
CA VAL A 298 -17.88 -11.51 -16.56
C VAL A 298 -17.20 -12.78 -16.07
N PHE A 299 -18.00 -13.79 -15.72
CA PHE A 299 -17.54 -15.07 -15.21
C PHE A 299 -18.08 -16.24 -16.02
N GLN A 300 -17.32 -17.32 -16.03
CA GLN A 300 -17.79 -18.64 -16.42
C GLN A 300 -18.38 -19.37 -15.18
N PRO A 301 -19.45 -20.17 -15.34
CA PRO A 301 -20.10 -20.85 -14.22
C PRO A 301 -19.15 -21.72 -13.37
N HIS A 302 -18.21 -22.43 -14.02
CA HIS A 302 -17.25 -23.31 -13.34
C HIS A 302 -16.27 -22.57 -12.42
N GLU A 303 -16.11 -21.25 -12.57
CA GLU A 303 -15.23 -20.45 -11.72
C GLU A 303 -15.73 -20.36 -10.26
N PHE A 304 -16.98 -20.74 -10.00
CA PHE A 304 -17.59 -20.68 -8.66
C PHE A 304 -17.73 -22.04 -7.99
N GLY A 305 -17.16 -23.09 -8.59
CA GLY A 305 -17.27 -24.46 -8.11
C GLY A 305 -18.65 -25.09 -8.37
N GLN A 306 -18.70 -26.42 -8.29
CA GLN A 306 -19.83 -27.24 -8.76
C GLN A 306 -21.17 -26.86 -8.11
N ALA A 307 -21.18 -26.51 -6.82
CA ALA A 307 -22.41 -26.22 -6.08
C ALA A 307 -23.08 -24.91 -6.53
N LEU A 308 -22.31 -23.84 -6.73
CA LEU A 308 -22.85 -22.58 -7.26
C LEU A 308 -23.10 -22.66 -8.76
N GLU A 309 -22.24 -23.36 -9.51
CA GLU A 309 -22.43 -23.62 -10.94
C GLU A 309 -23.80 -24.25 -11.22
N THR A 310 -24.14 -25.33 -10.51
CA THR A 310 -25.42 -26.04 -10.67
C THR A 310 -26.61 -25.13 -10.40
N GLN A 311 -26.53 -24.29 -9.37
CA GLN A 311 -27.60 -23.35 -9.06
C GLN A 311 -27.70 -22.24 -10.10
N MET A 312 -26.59 -21.63 -10.49
CA MET A 312 -26.57 -20.59 -11.52
C MET A 312 -27.09 -21.11 -12.85
N ALA A 313 -26.81 -22.35 -13.24
CA ALA A 313 -27.35 -22.93 -14.47
C ALA A 313 -28.89 -22.97 -14.47
N ALA A 314 -29.52 -23.22 -13.32
CA ALA A 314 -30.96 -23.29 -13.16
C ALA A 314 -31.65 -21.92 -12.97
N LEU A 315 -30.91 -20.87 -12.59
CA LEU A 315 -31.49 -19.56 -12.27
C LEU A 315 -31.71 -18.69 -13.52
N PRO A 316 -32.88 -18.05 -13.69
CA PRO A 316 -33.08 -17.05 -14.74
C PRO A 316 -32.32 -15.75 -14.43
N LYS A 317 -32.33 -14.80 -15.38
CA LYS A 317 -31.89 -13.42 -15.12
C LYS A 317 -32.68 -12.85 -13.94
N GLY A 318 -31.98 -12.24 -12.99
CA GLY A 318 -32.51 -11.75 -11.72
C GLY A 318 -32.61 -12.79 -10.61
N GLY A 319 -32.42 -14.08 -10.91
CA GLY A 319 -32.53 -15.18 -9.94
C GLY A 319 -31.44 -15.15 -8.86
N ILE A 320 -31.80 -15.61 -7.65
CA ILE A 320 -30.96 -15.58 -6.44
C ILE A 320 -30.68 -17.01 -5.94
N SER A 321 -29.41 -17.36 -5.80
CA SER A 321 -28.96 -18.67 -5.32
C SER A 321 -29.26 -18.90 -3.84
N ASN A 322 -29.21 -20.17 -3.40
CA ASN A 322 -29.04 -20.48 -1.98
C ASN A 322 -27.62 -20.12 -1.53
N PRO A 323 -27.42 -19.90 -0.21
CA PRO A 323 -26.09 -19.76 0.35
C PRO A 323 -25.28 -21.03 0.11
N VAL A 324 -24.07 -20.87 -0.43
CA VAL A 324 -23.09 -21.94 -0.57
C VAL A 324 -21.88 -21.59 0.27
N GLN A 325 -21.37 -22.57 1.03
CA GLN A 325 -20.14 -22.39 1.77
C GLN A 325 -18.94 -22.43 0.81
N ASP A 326 -18.18 -21.35 0.78
CA ASP A 326 -16.94 -21.22 0.01
C ASP A 326 -15.83 -20.70 0.94
N GLY A 327 -14.95 -21.61 1.36
CA GLY A 327 -13.93 -21.33 2.36
C GLY A 327 -14.52 -20.77 3.67
N PRO A 328 -14.06 -19.59 4.15
CA PRO A 328 -14.57 -18.95 5.35
C PRO A 328 -15.81 -18.07 5.07
N TYR A 329 -16.48 -18.22 3.93
CA TYR A 329 -17.65 -17.42 3.57
C TYR A 329 -18.87 -18.30 3.28
N PHE A 330 -20.05 -17.75 3.51
CA PHE A 330 -21.29 -18.16 2.84
C PHE A 330 -21.60 -17.16 1.74
N VAL A 331 -21.69 -17.64 0.50
CA VAL A 331 -21.88 -16.81 -0.69
C VAL A 331 -23.29 -17.02 -1.24
N VAL A 332 -23.99 -15.92 -1.48
CA VAL A 332 -25.28 -15.85 -2.19
C VAL A 332 -25.07 -15.03 -3.46
N LEU A 333 -25.47 -15.56 -4.60
CA LEU A 333 -25.31 -14.91 -5.91
C LEU A 333 -26.66 -14.48 -6.50
N LYS A 334 -26.65 -13.34 -7.19
CA LYS A 334 -27.72 -12.90 -8.10
C LYS A 334 -27.22 -12.90 -9.53
N VAL A 335 -27.91 -13.61 -10.42
CA VAL A 335 -27.60 -13.59 -11.87
C VAL A 335 -28.09 -12.28 -12.45
N LEU A 336 -27.19 -11.35 -12.77
CA LEU A 336 -27.57 -10.05 -13.32
C LEU A 336 -27.85 -10.12 -14.81
N ASP A 337 -27.01 -10.85 -15.54
CA ASP A 337 -27.17 -11.03 -16.98
C ASP A 337 -26.48 -12.29 -17.50
N ARG A 338 -26.97 -12.78 -18.64
CA ARG A 338 -26.32 -13.85 -19.41
C ARG A 338 -25.87 -13.30 -20.75
N LEU A 339 -24.57 -13.33 -20.99
CA LEU A 339 -23.98 -12.79 -22.21
C LEU A 339 -23.71 -13.94 -23.20
N PRO A 340 -24.31 -13.91 -24.40
CA PRO A 340 -24.02 -14.88 -25.45
C PRO A 340 -22.58 -14.66 -25.94
N SER A 341 -21.76 -15.71 -25.92
CA SER A 341 -20.43 -15.70 -26.51
C SER A 341 -20.46 -16.48 -27.83
N PRO A 342 -20.11 -15.86 -28.98
CA PRO A 342 -20.07 -16.57 -30.26
C PRO A 342 -18.91 -17.57 -30.37
N VAL A 343 -17.99 -17.59 -29.40
CA VAL A 343 -16.76 -18.42 -29.43
C VAL A 343 -16.70 -19.42 -28.27
N ALA A 344 -17.45 -19.21 -27.18
CA ALA A 344 -17.43 -20.10 -26.02
C ALA A 344 -18.63 -21.04 -25.99
N THR A 345 -18.40 -22.32 -25.73
CA THR A 345 -19.45 -23.35 -25.55
C THR A 345 -20.16 -23.24 -24.19
N THR A 346 -19.68 -22.38 -23.29
CA THR A 346 -20.24 -22.16 -21.95
C THR A 346 -20.77 -20.72 -21.80
N PRO A 347 -21.95 -20.52 -21.18
CA PRO A 347 -22.55 -19.19 -21.03
C PRO A 347 -21.75 -18.32 -20.07
N SER A 348 -21.46 -17.08 -20.46
CA SER A 348 -20.78 -16.12 -19.60
C SER A 348 -21.79 -15.25 -18.82
N LEU A 349 -21.51 -14.95 -17.55
CA LEU A 349 -22.46 -14.34 -16.60
C LEU A 349 -21.92 -13.07 -15.96
N ARG A 350 -22.80 -12.07 -15.78
CA ARG A 350 -22.60 -10.97 -14.82
C ARG A 350 -23.33 -11.32 -13.53
N VAL A 351 -22.67 -11.14 -12.38
CA VAL A 351 -23.24 -11.50 -11.08
C VAL A 351 -23.03 -10.39 -10.06
N ALA A 352 -23.93 -10.36 -9.07
CA ALA A 352 -23.70 -9.68 -7.80
C ALA A 352 -23.66 -10.72 -6.67
N GLN A 353 -22.89 -10.45 -5.62
CA GLN A 353 -22.72 -11.36 -4.50
C GLN A 353 -22.95 -10.69 -3.13
N ILE A 354 -23.52 -11.47 -2.22
CA ILE A 354 -23.48 -11.24 -0.78
C ILE A 354 -22.60 -12.34 -0.19
N ALA A 355 -21.47 -11.95 0.41
CA ALA A 355 -20.56 -12.87 1.08
C ALA A 355 -20.57 -12.60 2.58
N ILE A 356 -21.01 -13.57 3.38
CA ILE A 356 -21.04 -13.48 4.84
C ILE A 356 -19.85 -14.25 5.39
N ARG A 357 -18.93 -13.54 6.05
CA ARG A 357 -17.72 -14.15 6.61
C ARG A 357 -18.04 -14.89 7.90
N VAL A 358 -17.58 -16.13 8.01
CA VAL A 358 -17.53 -16.86 9.27
C VAL A 358 -16.49 -16.19 10.15
N ARG A 359 -16.93 -15.58 11.25
CA ARG A 359 -16.05 -14.86 12.18
C ARG A 359 -15.72 -15.75 13.36
N PRO A 360 -14.43 -15.96 13.69
CA PRO A 360 -14.07 -16.70 14.88
C PRO A 360 -14.39 -15.85 16.10
N SER A 361 -15.04 -16.46 17.09
CA SER A 361 -15.29 -15.87 18.41
C SER A 361 -13.98 -15.60 19.14
N ASP A 362 -14.03 -14.74 20.16
CA ASP A 362 -12.86 -14.44 20.99
C ASP A 362 -12.29 -15.69 21.65
N THR A 363 -13.17 -16.61 22.07
CA THR A 363 -12.77 -17.92 22.61
C THR A 363 -12.02 -18.74 21.57
N SER A 364 -12.57 -18.90 20.37
CA SER A 364 -11.91 -19.63 19.27
C SER A 364 -10.57 -19.00 18.89
N ARG A 365 -10.50 -17.67 18.83
CA ARG A 365 -9.25 -16.93 18.55
C ARG A 365 -8.20 -17.16 19.63
N GLN A 366 -8.58 -17.07 20.90
CA GLN A 366 -7.67 -17.31 22.01
C GLN A 366 -7.15 -18.76 22.00
N GLN A 367 -8.03 -19.74 21.76
CA GLN A 367 -7.63 -21.15 21.67
C GLN A 367 -6.61 -21.39 20.54
N GLN A 368 -6.87 -20.85 19.34
CA GLN A 368 -5.94 -20.93 18.21
C GLN A 368 -4.60 -20.26 18.51
N TYR A 369 -4.63 -19.07 19.12
CA TYR A 369 -3.42 -18.36 19.49
C TYR A 369 -2.57 -19.16 20.49
N GLN A 370 -3.21 -19.74 21.51
CA GLN A 370 -2.51 -20.57 22.49
C GLN A 370 -1.95 -21.85 21.86
N ALA A 371 -2.68 -22.47 20.93
CA ALA A 371 -2.19 -23.63 20.18
C ALA A 371 -0.96 -23.27 19.33
N ALA A 372 -1.03 -22.18 18.55
CA ALA A 372 0.08 -21.71 17.73
C ALA A 372 1.30 -21.34 18.59
N LYS A 373 1.09 -20.71 19.75
CA LYS A 373 2.16 -20.40 20.70
C LYS A 373 2.83 -21.67 21.22
N LYS A 374 2.06 -22.70 21.61
CA LYS A 374 2.60 -23.99 22.04
C LYS A 374 3.43 -24.64 20.94
N ILE A 375 2.96 -24.65 19.70
CA ILE A 375 3.70 -25.21 18.56
C ILE A 375 4.99 -24.44 18.32
N ARG A 376 4.97 -23.11 18.36
CA ARG A 376 6.17 -22.26 18.22
C ARG A 376 7.19 -22.55 19.33
N ASP A 377 6.74 -22.56 20.57
CA ASP A 377 7.61 -22.78 21.73
C ASP A 377 8.21 -24.20 21.69
N ARG A 378 7.45 -25.17 21.19
CA ARG A 378 7.93 -26.53 20.93
C ARG A 378 8.92 -26.59 19.77
N ALA A 379 8.64 -25.92 18.66
CA ALA A 379 9.52 -25.86 17.48
C ALA A 379 10.89 -25.27 17.81
N ALA A 380 10.98 -24.32 18.74
CA ALA A 380 12.24 -23.79 19.23
C ALA A 380 13.11 -24.84 19.95
N GLN A 381 12.51 -25.91 20.47
CA GLN A 381 13.21 -26.97 21.20
C GLN A 381 13.55 -28.17 20.30
N VAL A 382 12.66 -28.54 19.37
CA VAL A 382 12.78 -29.81 18.62
C VAL A 382 12.81 -29.65 17.10
N GLY A 383 12.84 -28.41 16.58
CA GLY A 383 12.74 -28.10 15.16
C GLY A 383 11.30 -28.04 14.67
N LEU A 384 11.06 -27.29 13.59
CA LEU A 384 9.71 -26.99 13.10
C LEU A 384 9.02 -28.23 12.55
N GLY A 385 9.73 -29.06 11.78
CA GLY A 385 9.16 -30.29 11.20
C GLY A 385 8.67 -31.29 12.25
N LYS A 386 9.43 -31.50 13.35
CA LYS A 386 8.99 -32.41 14.41
C LYS A 386 7.83 -31.85 15.23
N ALA A 387 7.86 -30.54 15.52
CA ALA A 387 6.75 -29.87 16.21
C ALA A 387 5.47 -29.88 15.36
N ALA A 388 5.58 -29.77 14.04
CA ALA A 388 4.46 -29.91 13.10
C ALA A 388 3.84 -31.31 13.16
N ALA A 389 4.67 -32.35 13.02
CA ALA A 389 4.25 -33.74 13.03
C ALA A 389 3.59 -34.14 14.36
N GLU A 390 4.11 -33.67 15.50
CA GLU A 390 3.50 -33.88 16.83
C GLU A 390 2.08 -33.27 16.94
N ASN A 391 1.73 -32.32 16.08
CA ASN A 391 0.44 -31.62 16.06
C ASN A 391 -0.41 -31.89 14.81
N GLY A 392 -0.01 -32.84 13.96
CA GLY A 392 -0.76 -33.24 12.76
C GLY A 392 -0.80 -32.20 11.64
N LEU A 393 0.23 -31.35 11.53
CA LEU A 393 0.38 -30.31 10.51
C LEU A 393 1.35 -30.70 9.39
#